data_AF-A0A2G9TF13-F1
#
_entry.id   AF-A0A2G9TF13-F1
#
_cell.length_a   1.000
_cell.length_b   1.000
_cell.length_c   1.000
_cell.angle_alpha   90.00
_cell.angle_beta   90.00
_cell.angle_gamma   90.00
#
_symmetry.space_group_name_H-M   'P 1'
#
loop_
_entity.id
_entity.type
_entity.pdbx_description
1 polymer ?
#
loop_
_entity_poly.entity_id
_entity_poly.type
_entity_poly.pdbx_seq_one_letter_code
_entity_poly.pdbx_strand_id
1 'polypeptide(L)'
;GRSTNPCNGKDIFNSSSSTTYTKTEGKWHIQYGTGDASGYFGNDTVRFGGSDTKQLVVPGTVFGQASTIADFFAGDPISGILGLGFKELAVEGVNPPFQRAVDLG
;
A
#
# COMPACT_ATOMS: atom_id res chain seq x y z
N GLY A 1 -16.80 -7.32 -24.51
CA GLY A 1 -15.79 -7.59 -23.48
C GLY A 1 -16.01 -6.61 -22.36
N ARG A 2 -16.35 -7.09 -21.16
CA ARG A 2 -16.57 -6.20 -20.02
C ARG A 2 -15.21 -5.97 -19.38
N SER A 3 -14.65 -4.78 -19.56
CA SER A 3 -13.53 -4.28 -18.76
C SER A 3 -14.01 -4.22 -17.31
N THR A 4 -13.83 -5.32 -16.57
CA THR A 4 -14.11 -5.36 -15.14
C THR A 4 -13.05 -4.51 -14.46
N ASN A 5 -13.46 -3.41 -13.79
CA ASN A 5 -12.55 -2.63 -12.97
C ASN A 5 -11.80 -3.59 -12.03
N PRO A 6 -10.45 -3.70 -12.15
CA PRO A 6 -9.70 -4.71 -11.41
C PRO A 6 -9.67 -4.46 -9.90
N CYS A 7 -10.07 -3.28 -9.44
CA CYS A 7 -10.27 -2.98 -8.02
C CYS A 7 -11.60 -3.51 -7.46
N ASN A 8 -12.53 -3.98 -8.31
CA ASN A 8 -13.83 -4.44 -7.85
C ASN A 8 -13.71 -5.72 -7.00
N GLY A 9 -14.36 -5.73 -5.84
CA GLY A 9 -14.32 -6.85 -4.89
C GLY A 9 -13.07 -6.91 -4.00
N LYS A 10 -12.15 -5.96 -4.13
CA LYS A 10 -10.99 -5.81 -3.23
C LYS A 10 -11.31 -4.88 -2.06
N ASP A 11 -10.58 -5.03 -0.96
CA ASP A 11 -10.66 -4.10 0.15
C ASP A 11 -9.98 -2.78 -0.20
N ILE A 12 -10.74 -1.68 -0.12
CA ILE A 12 -10.26 -0.35 -0.50
C ILE A 12 -9.99 0.45 0.78
N PHE A 13 -8.78 1.00 0.88
CA PHE A 13 -8.43 1.90 1.96
C PHE A 13 -9.25 3.21 1.88
N ASN A 14 -9.98 3.54 2.94
CA ASN A 14 -10.70 4.80 3.07
C ASN A 14 -9.94 5.76 3.99
N SER A 15 -9.26 6.74 3.41
CA SER A 15 -8.48 7.71 4.17
C SER A 15 -9.33 8.58 5.10
N SER A 16 -10.60 8.82 4.76
CA SER A 16 -11.49 9.67 5.57
C SER A 16 -11.94 9.03 6.89
N SER A 17 -11.84 7.71 7.02
CA SER A 17 -12.18 6.99 8.25
C SER A 17 -11.01 6.83 9.21
N SER A 18 -9.80 7.25 8.82
CA SER A 18 -8.61 7.17 9.66
C SER A 18 -8.31 8.52 10.31
N THR A 19 -8.19 8.51 11.63
CA THR A 19 -7.83 9.71 12.41
C THR A 19 -6.32 9.97 12.45
N THR A 20 -5.51 8.98 12.06
CA THR A 20 -4.05 9.10 11.99
C THR A 20 -3.53 9.35 10.57
N TYR A 21 -4.42 9.27 9.58
CA TYR A 21 -4.06 9.52 8.19
C TYR A 21 -3.66 10.98 7.95
N THR A 22 -2.55 11.16 7.25
CA THR A 22 -2.15 12.45 6.68
C THR A 22 -1.87 12.29 5.19
N LYS A 23 -2.38 13.24 4.39
CA LYS A 23 -2.11 13.26 2.96
C LYS A 23 -0.63 13.55 2.73
N THR A 24 0.01 12.74 1.88
CA THR A 24 1.40 12.93 1.45
C THR A 24 1.42 13.34 -0.02
N GLU A 25 2.36 14.19 -0.39
CA GLU A 25 2.55 14.55 -1.79
C GLU A 25 3.25 13.43 -2.57
N GLY A 26 3.15 13.48 -3.90
CA GLY A 26 3.81 12.54 -4.78
C GLY A 26 2.90 11.45 -5.33
N LYS A 27 3.33 10.92 -6.47
CA LYS A 27 2.70 9.82 -7.20
C LYS A 27 3.71 8.70 -7.34
N TRP A 28 3.21 7.49 -7.53
CA TRP A 28 4.05 6.32 -7.78
C TRP A 28 3.50 5.53 -8.96
N HIS A 29 4.40 4.79 -9.60
CA HIS A 29 4.11 3.89 -10.68
C HIS A 29 5.07 2.69 -10.58
N ILE A 30 4.55 1.47 -10.70
CA ILE A 30 5.32 0.22 -10.67
C ILE A 30 4.92 -0.62 -11.87
N GLN A 31 5.92 -1.03 -12.66
CA GLN A 31 5.73 -1.96 -13.77
C GLN A 31 5.78 -3.41 -13.26
N TYR A 32 4.76 -4.20 -13.60
CA TYR A 32 4.65 -5.63 -13.33
C TYR A 32 4.53 -6.42 -14.63
N GLY A 33 5.66 -6.85 -15.19
CA GLY A 33 5.69 -7.57 -16.47
C GLY A 33 5.05 -6.75 -17.58
N THR A 34 3.90 -7.22 -18.10
CA THR A 34 3.16 -6.56 -19.19
C THR A 34 2.13 -5.53 -18.74
N GLY A 35 1.90 -5.37 -17.43
CA GLY A 35 0.97 -4.37 -16.89
C GLY A 35 1.63 -3.53 -15.79
N ASP A 36 0.89 -2.57 -15.26
CA ASP A 36 1.38 -1.65 -14.23
C ASP A 36 0.37 -1.45 -13.10
N ALA A 37 0.86 -0.85 -12.01
CA ALA A 37 0.02 -0.26 -10.99
C ALA A 37 0.50 1.17 -10.72
N SER A 38 -0.44 2.07 -10.47
CA SER A 38 -0.13 3.47 -10.19
C SER A 38 -1.10 4.10 -9.21
N GLY A 39 -0.63 5.18 -8.60
CA GLY A 39 -1.40 5.88 -7.58
C GLY A 39 -0.67 7.05 -6.95
N TYR A 40 -1.04 7.35 -5.71
CA TYR A 40 -0.48 8.44 -4.92
C TYR A 40 -0.08 7.97 -3.53
N PHE A 41 0.81 8.72 -2.89
CA PHE A 41 1.25 8.38 -1.53
C PHE A 41 0.26 8.87 -0.47
N GLY A 42 0.19 8.13 0.64
CA GLY A 42 -0.43 8.54 1.89
C GLY A 42 0.48 8.18 3.06
N ASN A 43 0.24 8.79 4.21
CA ASN A 43 0.93 8.45 5.44
C ASN A 43 -0.10 8.08 6.50
N ASP A 44 0.05 6.91 7.11
CA ASP A 44 -0.82 6.47 8.19
C ASP A 44 -0.10 5.51 9.15
N THR A 45 -0.81 5.05 10.17
CA THR A 45 -0.36 3.99 11.06
C THR A 45 -0.66 2.63 10.45
N VAL A 46 0.41 1.86 10.19
CA VAL A 46 0.30 0.46 9.76
C VAL A 46 0.33 -0.45 10.99
N ARG A 47 -0.50 -1.50 10.99
CA ARG A 47 -0.57 -2.49 12.07
C ARG A 47 -0.32 -3.88 11.49
N PHE A 48 0.61 -4.62 12.09
CA PHE A 48 0.89 -6.00 11.72
C PHE A 48 0.35 -6.97 12.77
N GLY A 49 -0.32 -8.04 12.31
CA GLY A 49 -0.97 -9.04 13.15
C GLY A 49 -2.50 -8.96 13.10
N GLY A 50 -3.16 -10.06 13.49
CA GLY A 50 -4.62 -10.13 13.59
C GLY A 50 -5.18 -9.13 14.60
N SER A 51 -6.42 -8.70 14.43
CA SER A 51 -7.09 -7.74 15.31
C SER A 51 -7.25 -8.21 16.76
N ASP A 52 -7.19 -9.53 16.96
CA ASP A 52 -7.24 -10.24 18.25
C ASP A 52 -5.85 -10.49 18.87
N THR A 53 -4.78 -10.04 18.22
CA THR A 53 -3.39 -10.28 18.65
C THR A 53 -2.73 -9.02 19.22
N LYS A 54 -1.55 -9.20 19.85
CA LYS A 54 -0.68 -8.07 20.18
C LYS A 54 -0.01 -7.55 18.90
N GLN A 55 -0.66 -6.59 18.26
CA GLN A 55 -0.19 -6.02 17.00
C GLN A 55 1.08 -5.20 17.15
N LEU A 56 1.97 -5.28 16.17
CA LEU A 56 3.05 -4.31 15.97
C LEU A 56 2.46 -3.08 15.30
N VAL A 57 2.55 -1.93 15.97
CA VAL A 57 1.95 -0.65 15.53
C VAL A 57 3.06 0.27 15.02
N VAL A 58 2.96 0.68 13.76
CA VAL A 58 4.00 1.42 13.04
C VAL A 58 3.44 2.75 12.52
N PRO A 59 3.46 3.82 13.36
CA PRO A 59 2.98 5.14 12.97
C PRO A 59 3.91 5.83 11.97
N GLY A 60 3.35 6.76 11.20
CA GLY A 60 4.12 7.60 10.28
C GLY A 60 4.63 6.85 9.06
N THR A 61 3.93 5.79 8.65
CA THR A 61 4.35 4.94 7.53
C THR A 61 3.78 5.49 6.23
N VAL A 62 4.66 5.82 5.28
CA VAL A 62 4.24 6.22 3.94
C VAL A 62 3.98 4.97 3.09
N PHE A 63 2.83 4.93 2.42
CA PHE A 63 2.42 3.81 1.56
C PHE A 63 1.71 4.31 0.30
N GLY A 64 1.65 3.46 -0.72
CA GLY A 64 0.97 3.75 -1.98
C GLY A 64 -0.52 3.40 -1.92
N GLN A 65 -1.37 4.38 -2.22
CA GLN A 65 -2.80 4.17 -2.49
C GLN A 65 -2.99 3.99 -3.99
N ALA A 66 -3.34 2.78 -4.42
CA ALA A 66 -3.50 2.45 -5.83
C ALA A 66 -4.82 3.03 -6.37
N SER A 67 -4.73 3.83 -7.44
CA SER A 67 -5.89 4.27 -8.22
C SER A 67 -6.11 3.41 -9.46
N THR A 68 -5.07 2.72 -9.91
CA THR A 68 -5.10 1.84 -11.08
C THR A 68 -4.19 0.65 -10.83
N ILE A 69 -4.65 -0.53 -11.23
CA ILE A 69 -3.89 -1.79 -11.19
C ILE A 69 -4.16 -2.54 -12.51
N ALA A 70 -3.21 -3.37 -12.93
CA ALA A 70 -3.34 -4.17 -14.12
C ALA A 70 -4.50 -5.19 -14.05
N ASP A 71 -5.11 -5.48 -15.20
CA ASP A 71 -6.29 -6.36 -15.31
C ASP A 71 -6.06 -7.77 -14.77
N PHE A 72 -4.83 -8.28 -14.82
CA PHE A 72 -4.52 -9.61 -14.29
C PHE A 72 -4.68 -9.71 -12.76
N PHE A 73 -4.75 -8.59 -12.03
CA PHE A 73 -5.07 -8.58 -10.59
C PHE A 73 -6.57 -8.73 -10.30
N ALA A 74 -7.47 -8.60 -11.30
CA ALA A 74 -8.92 -8.56 -11.08
C ALA A 74 -9.49 -9.83 -10.43
N GLY A 75 -8.90 -10.99 -10.70
CA GLY A 75 -9.33 -12.28 -10.15
C GLY A 75 -8.58 -12.72 -8.89
N ASP A 76 -7.57 -11.95 -8.46
CA ASP A 76 -6.71 -12.30 -7.33
C ASP A 76 -7.36 -11.84 -6.00
N PRO A 77 -7.43 -12.68 -4.95
CA PRO A 77 -7.93 -12.27 -3.64
C PRO A 77 -7.06 -11.23 -2.92
N ILE A 78 -5.83 -10.99 -3.37
CA ILE A 78 -4.91 -10.02 -2.76
C ILE A 78 -5.42 -8.58 -3.02
N SER A 79 -5.58 -7.83 -1.93
CA SER A 79 -5.96 -6.40 -1.94
C SER A 79 -4.77 -5.44 -2.08
N GLY A 80 -3.53 -5.90 -1.90
CA GLY A 80 -2.33 -5.07 -2.04
C GLY A 80 -1.02 -5.83 -1.83
N ILE A 81 0.10 -5.15 -2.06
CA ILE A 81 1.45 -5.72 -1.92
C ILE A 81 2.18 -4.99 -0.79
N LEU A 82 2.77 -5.75 0.13
CA LEU A 82 3.64 -5.23 1.17
C LEU A 82 5.10 -5.53 0.83
N GLY A 83 5.85 -4.50 0.46
CA GLY A 83 7.29 -4.63 0.22
C GLY A 83 8.07 -4.84 1.53
N LEU A 84 8.85 -5.92 1.59
CA LEU A 84 9.76 -6.24 2.69
C LEU A 84 11.25 -6.07 2.32
N GLY A 85 11.51 -5.52 1.12
CA GLY A 85 12.86 -5.18 0.68
C GLY A 85 13.40 -3.92 1.36
N PHE A 86 14.69 -3.67 1.18
CA PHE A 86 15.34 -2.48 1.70
C PHE A 86 14.91 -1.20 0.96
N LYS A 87 15.09 -0.06 1.62
CA LYS A 87 14.69 1.27 1.11
C LYS A 87 15.30 1.60 -0.25
N GLU A 88 16.50 1.11 -0.53
CA GLU A 88 17.19 1.31 -1.81
C GLU A 88 16.43 0.72 -3.00
N LEU A 89 15.53 -0.24 -2.74
CA LEU A 89 14.66 -0.86 -3.75
C LEU A 89 13.26 -0.23 -3.78
N ALA A 90 12.96 0.69 -2.87
CA ALA A 90 11.65 1.33 -2.81
C ALA A 90 11.55 2.44 -3.86
N VAL A 91 10.43 2.46 -4.58
CA VAL A 91 10.09 3.56 -5.49
C VAL A 91 10.09 4.88 -4.72
N GLU A 92 10.74 5.91 -5.30
CA GLU A 92 10.92 7.23 -4.69
C GLU A 92 11.66 7.21 -3.32
N GLY A 93 12.36 6.11 -2.98
CA GLY A 93 13.11 6.00 -1.73
C GLY A 93 12.23 6.07 -0.48
N VAL A 94 10.95 5.72 -0.58
CA VAL A 94 10.03 5.68 0.55
C VAL A 94 10.48 4.62 1.56
N ASN A 95 10.47 4.97 2.85
CA ASN A 95 10.87 4.02 3.89
C ASN A 95 9.84 2.88 4.00
N PRO A 96 10.21 1.62 3.71
CA PRO A 96 9.27 0.51 3.76
C PRO A 96 8.71 0.30 5.18
N PRO A 97 7.47 -0.21 5.32
CA PRO A 97 6.82 -0.33 6.63
C PRO A 97 7.63 -1.13 7.67
N PHE A 98 8.35 -2.17 7.24
CA PHE A 98 9.16 -2.97 8.16
C PHE A 98 10.44 -2.24 8.60
N GLN A 99 11.11 -1.54 7.69
CA GLN A 99 12.26 -0.71 8.03
C GLN A 99 11.84 0.43 8.97
N ARG A 100 10.67 1.04 8.72
CA ARG A 100 10.10 2.05 9.63
C ARG A 100 9.84 1.49 11.03
N ALA A 101 9.39 0.25 11.15
CA ALA A 101 9.23 -0.41 12.44
C ALA A 101 10.56 -0.51 13.18
N VAL A 102 11.62 -0.96 12.48
CA VAL A 102 12.97 -1.04 13.05
C VAL A 102 13.48 0.33 13.51
N ASP A 103 13.23 1.39 12.73
CA ASP A 103 13.65 2.75 13.09
C ASP A 103 12.93 3.31 14.34
N LEU A 104 11.80 2.72 14.73
CA LEU A 104 11.00 3.12 15.90
C LEU A 104 11.36 2.35 17.18
N GLY A 105 12.14 1.27 17.08
CA GLY A 105 12.53 0.40 18.21
C GLY A 105 11.51 -0.67 18.56
#